data_AF-A0A0D8XP18-F1
#
_entry.id   AF-A0A0D8XP18-F1
#
_cell.length_a   1.000
_cell.length_b   1.000
_cell.length_c   1.000
_cell.angle_alpha   90.00
_cell.angle_beta   90.00
_cell.angle_gamma   90.00
#
_symmetry.space_group_name_H-M   'P 1'
#
loop_
_entity.id
_entity.type
_entity.pdbx_description
1 polymer ?
#
loop_
_entity_poly.entity_id
_entity_poly.type
_entity_poly.pdbx_seq_one_letter_code
_entity_poly.pdbx_strand_id
1 'polypeptide(L)'
;MYIVITELSGSIALNGFDIQVNNADYKHAGLYTCEAVNEYTAAGKTSKPLIVIERMLRVKSELAWIYPLSIIVVILILLAIIIGLCEVRKRRQNKLSEYMIQE
;
A
#
# COMPACT_ATOMS: atom_id res chain seq x y z
N MET A 1 8.07 6.27 -39.60
CA MET A 1 8.56 5.72 -38.33
C MET A 1 7.36 5.12 -37.63
N TYR A 2 7.23 3.79 -37.61
CA TYR A 2 6.15 3.08 -36.93
C TYR A 2 6.70 2.50 -35.64
N ILE A 3 6.02 2.74 -34.53
CA ILE A 3 6.36 2.16 -33.23
C ILE A 3 5.54 0.88 -33.13
N VAL A 4 6.23 -0.26 -33.07
CA VAL A 4 5.60 -1.56 -32.85
C VAL A 4 5.41 -1.70 -31.36
N ILE A 5 4.16 -1.77 -30.91
CA ILE A 5 3.81 -1.99 -29.51
C ILE A 5 3.27 -3.41 -29.39
N THR A 6 3.95 -4.27 -28.65
CA THR A 6 3.54 -5.65 -28.40
C THR A 6 2.41 -5.69 -27.37
N GLU A 7 1.34 -6.45 -27.64
CA GLU A 7 0.22 -6.57 -26.71
C GLU A 7 0.68 -7.17 -25.37
N LEU A 8 0.45 -6.42 -24.30
CA LEU A 8 0.57 -6.93 -22.93
C LEU A 8 -0.80 -7.43 -22.45
N SER A 9 -0.74 -8.42 -21.56
CA SER A 9 -1.85 -9.08 -20.85
C SER A 9 -3.09 -8.19 -20.62
N GLY A 10 -4.29 -8.77 -20.65
CA GLY A 10 -5.58 -8.06 -20.71
C GLY A 10 -5.92 -7.02 -19.62
N SER A 11 -5.09 -6.85 -18.57
CA SER A 11 -5.21 -5.76 -17.59
C SER A 11 -4.30 -4.55 -17.90
N ILE A 12 -3.48 -4.61 -18.95
CA ILE A 12 -2.50 -3.59 -19.33
C ILE A 12 -2.87 -3.06 -20.71
N ALA A 13 -3.24 -1.78 -20.76
CA ALA A 13 -3.57 -1.08 -22.00
C ALA A 13 -2.44 -0.12 -22.39
N LEU A 14 -2.32 0.12 -23.69
CA LEU A 14 -1.35 1.04 -24.25
C LEU A 14 -2.10 2.23 -24.84
N ASN A 15 -1.74 3.44 -24.42
CA ASN A 15 -2.31 4.68 -24.93
C ASN A 15 -1.21 5.54 -25.56
N GLY A 16 -0.92 5.31 -26.84
CA GLY A 16 0.20 5.95 -27.52
C GLY A 16 1.54 5.50 -26.93
N PHE A 17 2.18 6.38 -26.15
CA PHE A 17 3.46 6.11 -25.45
C PHE A 17 3.28 5.78 -23.96
N ASP A 18 2.06 5.89 -23.45
CA ASP A 18 1.76 5.62 -22.03
C ASP A 18 1.31 4.17 -21.83
N ILE A 19 1.82 3.55 -20.75
CA ILE A 19 1.38 2.25 -20.27
C ILE A 19 0.36 2.46 -19.16
N GLN A 20 -0.85 1.96 -19.37
CA GLN A 20 -1.94 2.05 -18.40
C GLN A 20 -2.25 0.66 -17.82
N VAL A 21 -2.10 0.51 -16.50
CA VAL A 21 -2.47 -0.73 -15.79
C VAL A 21 -3.83 -0.51 -15.12
N ASN A 22 -4.85 -1.22 -15.60
CA ASN A 22 -6.21 -1.16 -15.06
C ASN A 22 -6.37 -2.15 -13.91
N ASN A 23 -7.09 -1.77 -12.85
CA ASN A 23 -7.28 -2.58 -11.64
C ASN A 23 -5.94 -3.10 -11.06
N ALA A 24 -5.07 -2.18 -10.68
CA ALA A 24 -3.75 -2.51 -10.14
C ALA A 24 -3.86 -3.34 -8.83
N ASP A 25 -3.51 -4.62 -8.92
CA ASP A 25 -3.34 -5.54 -7.80
C ASP A 25 -1.85 -5.70 -7.44
N TYR A 26 -1.56 -6.25 -6.27
CA TYR A 26 -0.21 -6.59 -5.82
C TYR A 26 0.59 -7.44 -6.80
N LYS A 27 -0.08 -8.28 -7.60
CA LYS A 27 0.54 -9.09 -8.65
C LYS A 27 1.12 -8.25 -9.79
N HIS A 28 0.69 -7.00 -9.92
CA HIS A 28 1.20 -6.03 -10.87
C HIS A 28 2.33 -5.18 -10.28
N ALA A 29 2.70 -5.35 -9.00
CA ALA A 29 3.88 -4.66 -8.46
C ALA A 29 5.16 -5.28 -9.03
N GLY A 30 6.12 -4.44 -9.42
CA GLY A 30 7.36 -4.93 -10.00
C GLY A 30 8.10 -3.89 -10.83
N LEU A 31 9.17 -4.35 -11.48
CA LEU A 31 9.96 -3.55 -12.39
C LEU A 31 9.33 -3.59 -13.78
N TYR A 32 9.01 -2.42 -14.30
CA TYR A 32 8.54 -2.23 -15.66
C TYR A 32 9.66 -1.61 -16.50
N THR A 33 9.92 -2.19 -17.66
CA THR A 33 10.95 -1.75 -18.59
C THR A 33 10.31 -1.32 -19.90
N CYS A 34 10.61 -0.10 -20.34
CA CYS A 34 10.21 0.43 -21.63
C CYS A 34 11.43 0.43 -22.56
N GLU A 35 11.33 -0.32 -23.66
CA GLU A 35 12.38 -0.44 -24.66
C GLU A 35 11.96 0.25 -25.95
N ALA A 36 12.67 1.31 -26.31
CA ALA A 36 12.51 1.99 -27.59
C ALA A 36 13.63 1.56 -28.54
N VAL A 37 13.26 0.87 -29.62
CA VAL A 37 14.17 0.40 -30.67
C VAL A 37 13.93 1.23 -31.92
N ASN A 38 14.97 1.89 -32.43
CA ASN A 38 14.92 2.53 -33.74
C ASN A 38 15.89 1.82 -34.68
N GLU A 39 15.38 1.23 -35.76
CA GLU A 39 16.23 0.64 -36.79
C GLU A 39 16.40 1.64 -37.93
N TYR A 40 17.64 2.09 -38.16
CA TYR A 40 17.95 2.98 -39.28
C TYR A 40 19.17 2.49 -40.06
N THR A 41 19.11 2.62 -41.38
CA THR A 41 20.21 2.32 -42.29
C THR A 41 20.77 3.62 -42.85
N ALA A 42 22.03 3.91 -42.55
CA ALA A 42 22.74 5.07 -43.08
C ALA A 42 24.05 4.61 -43.73
N ALA A 43 24.32 5.07 -44.95
CA ALA A 43 25.54 4.75 -45.71
C ALA A 43 25.85 3.23 -45.80
N GLY A 44 24.82 2.40 -45.98
CA GLY A 44 24.98 0.93 -46.09
C GLY A 44 25.25 0.20 -44.77
N LYS A 45 25.27 0.92 -43.64
CA LYS A 45 25.36 0.32 -42.30
C LYS A 45 24.02 0.45 -41.59
N THR A 46 23.52 -0.65 -41.06
CA THR A 46 22.30 -0.69 -40.25
C THR A 46 22.68 -0.60 -38.78
N SER A 47 22.15 0.41 -38.09
CA SER A 47 22.33 0.63 -36.66
C SER A 47 21.00 0.49 -35.94
N LYS A 48 21.01 -0.19 -34.78
CA LYS A 48 19.83 -0.41 -33.93
C LYS A 48 20.09 0.13 -32.51
N PRO A 49 20.06 1.45 -32.28
CA PRO A 49 20.10 2.00 -30.93
C PRO A 49 18.88 1.51 -30.12
N LEU A 50 19.17 0.97 -28.92
CA LEU A 50 18.19 0.56 -27.91
C LEU A 50 18.23 1.57 -26.76
N ILE A 51 17.09 2.17 -26.45
CA ILE A 51 16.92 3.04 -25.28
C ILE A 51 16.03 2.30 -24.28
N VAL A 52 16.51 2.12 -23.06
CA VAL A 52 15.82 1.37 -22.00
C VAL A 52 15.50 2.30 -20.83
N ILE A 53 14.25 2.35 -20.41
CA ILE A 53 13.78 3.11 -19.24
C ILE A 53 13.14 2.14 -18.25
N GLU A 54 13.64 2.13 -17.03
CA GLU A 54 13.14 1.27 -15.96
C GLU A 54 12.34 2.06 -14.93
N ARG A 55 11.18 1.54 -14.52
CA ARG A 55 10.30 2.15 -13.50
C ARG A 55 9.76 1.09 -12.55
N MET A 56 9.87 1.35 -11.24
CA MET A 56 9.34 0.48 -10.20
C MET A 56 7.89 0.85 -9.89
N LEU A 57 6.95 -0.06 -10.13
CA LEU A 57 5.54 0.12 -9.78
C LEU A 57 5.29 -0.45 -8.38
N ARG A 58 4.92 0.43 -7.44
CA ARG A 58 4.56 0.04 -6.07
C ARG A 58 3.07 0.22 -5.85
N VAL A 59 2.35 -0.88 -5.73
CA VAL A 59 0.91 -0.89 -5.43
C VAL A 59 0.73 -0.80 -3.91
N LYS A 60 -0.07 0.18 -3.44
CA LYS A 60 -0.47 0.28 -2.04
C LYS A 60 -1.77 -0.51 -1.84
N SER A 61 -1.88 -1.27 -0.75
CA SER A 61 -3.18 -1.86 -0.38
C SER A 61 -4.19 -0.76 -0.12
N GLU A 62 -5.41 -0.98 -0.60
CA GLU A 62 -6.58 -0.22 -0.17
C GLU A 62 -6.85 -0.41 1.34
N LEU A 63 -6.48 -1.56 1.91
CA LEU A 63 -6.69 -1.90 3.32
C LEU A 63 -5.52 -1.54 4.24
N ALA A 64 -4.43 -0.95 3.73
CA ALA A 64 -3.22 -0.70 4.53
C ALA A 64 -3.47 0.29 5.70
N TRP A 65 -4.47 1.15 5.54
CA TRP A 65 -4.92 2.09 6.55
C TRP A 65 -5.69 1.45 7.72
N ILE A 66 -6.17 0.21 7.59
CA ILE A 66 -6.92 -0.47 8.66
C ILE A 66 -6.02 -0.84 9.85
N TYR A 67 -4.74 -1.12 9.58
CA TYR A 67 -3.78 -1.53 10.59
C TYR A 67 -3.52 -0.46 11.67
N PRO A 68 -3.18 0.79 11.33
CA PRO A 68 -3.02 1.84 12.34
C PRO A 68 -4.32 2.13 13.10
N LEU A 69 -5.48 2.05 12.43
CA LEU A 69 -6.78 2.24 13.10
C LEU A 69 -7.07 1.13 14.12
N SER A 70 -6.79 -0.13 13.77
CA SER A 70 -7.01 -1.27 14.66
C SER A 70 -6.19 -1.14 15.96
N ILE A 71 -4.94 -0.67 15.87
CA ILE A 71 -4.08 -0.49 17.04
C ILE A 71 -4.68 0.54 18.00
N ILE A 72 -5.16 1.68 17.47
CA ILE A 72 -5.78 2.73 18.29
C ILE A 72 -7.01 2.19 19.02
N VAL A 73 -7.87 1.45 18.34
CA VAL A 73 -9.07 0.85 18.93
C VAL A 73 -8.72 -0.09 20.09
N VAL A 74 -7.70 -0.94 19.92
CA VAL A 74 -7.24 -1.86 20.98
C VAL A 74 -6.74 -1.09 22.21
N ILE A 75 -5.97 -0.02 22.02
CA ILE A 75 -5.48 0.82 23.12
C ILE A 75 -6.64 1.46 23.89
N LEU A 76 -7.62 2.02 23.19
CA LEU A 76 -8.79 2.64 23.82
C LEU A 76 -9.59 1.62 24.65
N ILE A 77 -9.75 0.39 24.14
CA ILE A 77 -10.42 -0.70 24.88
C ILE A 77 -9.65 -1.05 26.14
N LEU A 78 -8.32 -1.22 26.05
CA LEU A 78 -7.49 -1.53 27.21
C LEU A 78 -7.57 -0.42 28.28
N LEU A 79 -7.53 0.85 27.87
CA LEU A 79 -7.67 1.97 28.78
C LEU A 79 -9.04 1.98 29.46
N ALA A 80 -10.13 1.75 28.72
CA ALA A 80 -11.48 1.67 29.29
C ALA A 80 -11.60 0.53 30.32
N ILE A 81 -11.00 -0.63 30.05
CA ILE A 81 -10.97 -1.77 30.98
C ILE A 81 -10.18 -1.39 32.25
N ILE A 82 -8.99 -0.81 32.10
CA ILE A 82 -8.16 -0.41 33.25
C ILE A 82 -8.90 0.62 34.11
N ILE A 83 -9.46 1.66 33.50
CA ILE A 83 -10.22 2.70 34.22
C ILE A 83 -11.42 2.09 34.92
N GLY A 84 -12.20 1.24 34.24
CA GLY A 84 -13.35 0.56 34.83
C GLY A 84 -12.97 -0.32 36.03
N LEU A 85 -11.89 -1.11 35.93
CA LEU A 85 -11.39 -1.92 37.04
C LEU A 85 -10.87 -1.06 38.20
N CYS A 86 -10.14 0.02 37.90
CA CYS A 86 -9.64 0.96 38.90
C CYS A 86 -10.79 1.65 39.65
N GLU A 87 -11.83 2.09 38.94
CA GLU A 87 -13.01 2.69 39.57
C GLU A 87 -13.77 1.69 40.45
N VAL A 88 -13.98 0.47 39.97
CA VAL A 88 -14.68 -0.57 40.74
C VAL A 88 -13.88 -0.92 42.01
N ARG A 89 -12.56 -1.09 41.91
CA ARG A 89 -11.70 -1.35 43.07
C ARG A 89 -11.69 -0.18 44.05
N LYS A 90 -11.57 1.05 43.55
CA LYS A 90 -11.61 2.28 44.37
C LYS A 90 -12.94 2.40 45.11
N ARG A 91 -14.06 2.18 44.43
CA ARG A 91 -15.39 2.17 45.06
C ARG A 91 -15.51 1.11 46.16
N ARG A 92 -14.91 -0.07 45.98
CA ARG A 92 -14.90 -1.12 47.02
C ARG A 92 -14.08 -0.73 48.25
N GLN A 93 -12.92 -0.11 48.07
CA GLN A 93 -12.09 0.35 49.19
C GLN A 93 -12.78 1.44 50.01
N ASN A 94 -13.43 2.41 49.37
CA ASN A 94 -14.15 3.48 50.07
C ASN A 94 -15.27 2.94 50.96
N LYS A 95 -16.04 1.97 50.46
CA LYS A 95 -17.10 1.33 51.27
C LYS A 95 -16.52 0.59 52.47
N LEU A 96 -15.40 -0.12 52.30
CA LEU A 96 -14.75 -0.84 53.41
C LEU A 96 -14.23 0.12 54.48
N SER A 97 -13.66 1.27 54.09
CA SER A 97 -13.23 2.29 55.06
C SER A 97 -14.40 2.93 55.82
N GLU A 98 -15.58 3.09 55.20
CA GLU A 98 -16.77 3.61 55.89
C GLU A 98 -17.28 2.66 56.99
N TYR A 99 -17.26 1.34 56.76
CA TYR A 99 -17.65 0.37 57.79
C TYR A 99 -16.71 0.36 59.00
N MET A 100 -15.41 0.64 58.82
CA MET A 100 -14.44 0.67 59.92
C MET A 100 -14.47 1.96 60.76
N ILE A 101 -15.24 2.97 60.37
CA ILE A 101 -15.40 4.23 61.12
C ILE A 101 -16.69 4.21 61.98
N GLN A 102 -17.58 3.23 61.76
CA GLN A 102 -18.84 3.08 62.50
C GLN A 102 -18.75 2.14 63.72
N GLU A 103 -17.56 1.65 64.08
CA GLU A 103 -17.28 0.85 65.29
C GLU A 103 -16.51 1.69 66.31
#